data_AF-A0A5R9FPY5-F1
#
_entry.id   AF-A0A5R9FPY5-F1
#
_cell.length_a   1.000
_cell.length_b   1.000
_cell.length_c   1.000
_cell.angle_alpha   90.00
_cell.angle_beta   90.00
_cell.angle_gamma   90.00
#
_symmetry.space_group_name_H-M   'P 1'
#
loop_
_entity.id
_entity.type
_entity.pdbx_description
1 polymer ?
#
loop_
_entity_poly.entity_id
_entity_poly.type
_entity_poly.pdbx_seq_one_letter_code
_entity_poly.pdbx_strand_id
1 'polypeptide(L)'
;MIERFSLPGTISAMHIESIAAPDLSWQEQALCAQTGADFFFPEPGSSVREAKRICGLCEMRSACLEYALTHDERFGVWGGLSEKERLSLRQTQRQ
;
A
#
# COMPACT_ATOMS: atom_id res chain seq x y z
N MET A 1 52.05 43.75 0.87
CA MET A 1 50.89 44.35 1.55
C MET A 1 49.65 43.76 0.90
N ILE A 2 48.94 42.89 1.63
CA ILE A 2 47.47 42.72 1.63
C ILE A 2 46.82 42.10 0.38
N GLU A 3 45.89 41.13 0.44
CA GLU A 3 45.55 40.08 1.40
C GLU A 3 44.66 39.05 0.67
N ARG A 4 44.63 37.88 1.27
CA ARG A 4 43.72 36.75 1.05
C ARG A 4 42.25 37.22 1.10
N PHE A 5 41.38 36.72 0.23
CA PHE A 5 39.95 36.51 0.52
C PHE A 5 39.37 35.53 -0.53
N SER A 6 39.21 34.24 -0.21
CA SER A 6 37.92 33.55 0.07
C SER A 6 36.78 34.05 -0.83
N LEU A 7 36.11 33.23 -1.65
CA LEU A 7 35.36 32.02 -1.28
C LEU A 7 35.18 31.08 -2.51
N PRO A 8 35.29 29.75 -2.40
CA PRO A 8 34.60 28.86 -3.33
C PRO A 8 33.11 28.86 -2.97
N GLY A 9 32.29 29.28 -3.94
CA GLY A 9 30.84 29.30 -3.84
C GLY A 9 30.28 27.95 -3.43
N THR A 10 29.36 28.03 -2.48
CA THR A 10 28.40 27.00 -2.07
C THR A 10 27.80 26.27 -3.26
N ILE A 11 28.22 25.03 -3.53
CA ILE A 11 27.34 24.09 -4.23
C ILE A 11 26.53 23.42 -3.13
N SER A 12 25.34 23.99 -2.91
CA SER A 12 24.29 23.41 -2.09
C SER A 12 24.08 21.99 -2.55
N ALA A 13 24.44 21.02 -1.71
CA ALA A 13 24.07 19.63 -1.92
C ALA A 13 22.55 19.62 -2.11
N MET A 14 22.11 19.29 -3.34
CA MET A 14 20.73 18.96 -3.62
C MET A 14 20.46 17.67 -2.85
N HIS A 15 20.04 17.81 -1.60
CA HIS A 15 19.32 16.75 -0.92
C HIS A 15 18.04 16.58 -1.73
N ILE A 16 18.09 15.64 -2.68
CA ILE A 16 16.88 15.04 -3.23
C ILE A 16 16.22 14.43 -2.00
N GLU A 17 15.29 15.19 -1.43
CA GLU A 17 14.38 14.70 -0.42
C GLU A 17 13.52 13.68 -1.14
N SER A 18 14.06 12.47 -1.19
CA SER A 18 13.42 11.29 -1.72
C SER A 18 12.15 11.16 -0.90
N ILE A 19 11.04 11.58 -1.49
CA ILE A 19 9.69 11.34 -0.98
C ILE A 19 9.68 9.87 -0.65
N ALA A 20 9.72 9.56 0.65
CA ALA A 20 9.70 8.19 1.12
C ALA A 20 8.44 7.60 0.52
N ALA A 21 8.61 6.65 -0.42
CA ALA A 21 7.51 5.83 -0.83
C ALA A 21 6.89 5.27 0.47
N PRO A 22 5.55 5.28 0.61
CA PRO A 22 4.92 4.75 1.80
C PRO A 22 5.54 3.38 2.12
N ASP A 23 5.88 3.13 3.39
CA ASP A 23 6.53 1.89 3.82
C ASP A 23 5.61 0.69 3.52
N LEU A 24 5.69 0.18 2.28
CA LEU A 24 4.97 -0.99 1.77
C LEU A 24 5.67 -2.30 2.14
N SER A 25 6.62 -2.25 3.08
CA SER A 25 7.35 -3.43 3.58
C SER A 25 6.42 -4.47 4.20
N TRP A 26 5.25 -4.07 4.71
CA TRP A 26 4.22 -4.99 5.18
C TRP A 26 3.57 -5.79 4.04
N GLN A 27 3.54 -5.24 2.82
CA GLN A 27 2.95 -5.90 1.66
C GLN A 27 3.82 -7.09 1.23
N GLU A 28 5.14 -6.96 1.31
CA GLU A 28 6.09 -8.06 1.04
C GLU A 28 5.98 -9.18 2.07
N GLN A 29 5.67 -8.85 3.32
CA GLN A 29 5.45 -9.81 4.42
C GLN A 29 4.05 -10.44 4.39
N ALA A 30 3.11 -9.84 3.65
CA ALA A 30 1.75 -10.35 3.59
C ALA A 30 1.70 -11.73 2.92
N LEU A 31 0.80 -12.58 3.42
CA LEU A 31 0.64 -13.93 2.89
C LEU A 31 0.31 -13.94 1.39
N CYS A 32 -0.42 -12.92 0.90
CA CYS A 32 -0.75 -12.77 -0.51
C CYS A 32 0.48 -12.57 -1.41
N ALA A 33 1.51 -11.86 -0.96
CA ALA A 33 2.75 -11.71 -1.71
C ALA A 33 3.52 -13.04 -1.80
N GLN A 34 3.43 -13.88 -0.77
CA GLN A 34 4.07 -15.19 -0.72
C GLN A 34 3.34 -16.25 -1.55
N THR A 35 2.00 -16.21 -1.60
CA THR A 35 1.19 -17.19 -2.34
C THR A 35 0.93 -16.79 -3.79
N GLY A 36 1.23 -15.54 -4.17
CA GLY A 36 0.98 -14.97 -5.49
C GLY A 36 -0.15 -13.93 -5.46
N ALA A 37 0.20 -12.67 -5.75
CA ALA A 37 -0.74 -11.55 -5.71
C ALA A 37 -1.85 -11.68 -6.76
N ASP A 38 -1.57 -12.24 -7.94
CA ASP A 38 -2.56 -12.39 -9.03
C ASP A 38 -3.81 -13.16 -8.59
N PHE A 39 -3.67 -14.09 -7.65
CA PHE A 39 -4.80 -14.86 -7.11
C PHE A 39 -5.80 -13.98 -6.35
N PHE A 40 -5.35 -12.86 -5.79
CA PHE A 40 -6.17 -11.90 -5.03
C PHE A 40 -6.77 -10.82 -5.93
N PHE A 41 -6.31 -10.70 -7.17
CA PHE A 41 -6.82 -9.77 -8.20
C PHE A 41 -7.34 -10.53 -9.43
N PRO A 42 -8.37 -11.40 -9.27
CA PRO A 42 -8.91 -12.13 -10.41
C PRO A 42 -9.76 -11.22 -11.30
N GLU A 43 -9.98 -11.66 -12.55
CA GLU A 43 -10.84 -10.93 -13.48
C GLU A 43 -12.28 -10.73 -12.95
N PRO A 44 -12.95 -9.63 -13.32
CA PRO A 44 -14.32 -9.35 -12.90
C PRO A 44 -15.27 -10.51 -13.25
N GLY A 45 -15.85 -11.14 -12.22
CA GLY A 45 -16.76 -12.28 -12.38
C GLY A 45 -16.19 -13.62 -11.91
N SER A 46 -14.90 -13.70 -11.60
CA SER A 46 -14.29 -14.89 -11.03
C SER A 46 -14.51 -15.00 -9.51
N SER A 47 -14.28 -16.20 -8.95
CA SER A 47 -14.55 -16.50 -7.55
C SER A 47 -13.45 -15.97 -6.62
N VAL A 48 -13.81 -15.04 -5.72
CA VAL A 48 -12.91 -14.48 -4.70
C VAL A 48 -12.97 -15.21 -3.34
N ARG A 49 -13.75 -16.31 -3.22
CA ARG A 49 -14.00 -16.98 -1.93
C ARG A 49 -12.74 -17.56 -1.30
N GLU A 50 -11.90 -18.19 -2.12
CA GLU A 50 -10.65 -18.81 -1.68
C GLU A 50 -9.65 -17.76 -1.23
N ALA A 51 -9.44 -16.73 -2.06
CA ALA A 51 -8.58 -15.59 -1.77
C ALA A 51 -8.98 -14.90 -0.46
N LYS A 52 -10.28 -14.72 -0.19
CA LYS A 52 -10.76 -14.19 1.08
C LYS A 52 -10.36 -15.03 2.29
N ARG A 53 -10.46 -16.36 2.19
CA ARG A 53 -10.09 -17.24 3.31
C ARG A 53 -8.61 -17.13 3.61
N ILE A 54 -7.77 -17.15 2.58
CA ILE A 54 -6.31 -16.99 2.72
C ILE A 54 -5.98 -15.61 3.29
N CYS A 55 -6.61 -14.55 2.78
CA CYS A 55 -6.42 -13.19 3.28
C CYS A 55 -6.82 -13.07 4.77
N GLY A 56 -7.84 -13.81 5.21
CA GLY A 56 -8.26 -13.87 6.62
C GLY A 56 -7.26 -14.55 7.55
N LEU A 57 -6.33 -15.34 7.02
CA LEU A 57 -5.23 -15.98 7.76
C LEU A 57 -3.98 -15.08 7.84
N CYS A 58 -3.97 -13.95 7.15
CA CYS A 58 -2.83 -13.03 7.14
C CYS A 58 -2.80 -12.17 8.41
N GLU A 59 -1.64 -12.11 9.07
CA GLU A 59 -1.42 -11.29 10.26
C GLU A 59 -1.46 -9.79 9.95
N MET A 60 -1.03 -9.39 8.75
CA MET A 60 -0.97 -7.99 8.29
C MET A 60 -2.30 -7.46 7.72
N ARG A 61 -3.42 -8.13 7.99
CA ARG A 61 -4.74 -7.76 7.45
C ARG A 61 -5.20 -6.35 7.84
N SER A 62 -4.78 -5.85 9.02
CA SER A 62 -5.11 -4.53 9.52
C SER A 62 -4.49 -3.42 8.67
N ALA A 63 -3.16 -3.48 8.47
CA ALA A 63 -2.44 -2.57 7.60
C ALA A 63 -2.94 -2.65 6.15
N CYS A 64 -3.23 -3.86 5.67
CA CYS A 64 -3.80 -4.08 4.33
C CYS A 64 -5.17 -3.42 4.16
N LEU A 65 -6.03 -3.51 5.17
CA LEU A 65 -7.34 -2.87 5.14
C LEU A 65 -7.23 -1.35 5.16
N GLU A 66 -6.37 -0.81 6.03
CA GLU A 66 -6.11 0.63 6.12
C GLU A 66 -5.61 1.17 4.79
N TYR A 67 -4.62 0.51 4.18
CA TYR A 67 -4.11 0.87 2.87
C TYR A 67 -5.20 0.86 1.79
N ALA A 68 -6.05 -0.17 1.76
CA ALA A 68 -7.14 -0.27 0.79
C ALA A 68 -8.20 0.82 0.96
N LEU A 69 -8.42 1.28 2.20
CA LEU A 69 -9.33 2.39 2.50
C LEU A 69 -8.72 3.74 2.11
N THR A 70 -7.42 3.96 2.36
CA THR A 70 -6.75 5.23 2.04
C THR A 70 -6.54 5.41 0.54
N HIS A 71 -6.25 4.33 -0.20
CA HIS A 71 -5.97 4.37 -1.64
C HIS A 71 -7.22 4.13 -2.51
N ASP A 72 -8.38 3.93 -1.90
CA ASP A 72 -9.63 3.55 -2.58
C ASP A 72 -9.44 2.39 -3.56
N GLU A 73 -8.83 1.29 -3.09
CA GLU A 73 -8.63 0.12 -3.94
C GLU A 73 -9.98 -0.56 -4.24
N ARG A 74 -10.40 -0.51 -5.50
CA ARG A 74 -11.73 -0.94 -5.95
C ARG A 74 -11.77 -2.39 -6.39
N PHE A 75 -10.63 -2.97 -6.75
CA PHE A 75 -10.57 -4.33 -7.27
C PHE A 75 -9.84 -5.26 -6.29
N GLY A 76 -10.10 -6.56 -6.42
CA GLY A 76 -9.43 -7.59 -5.63
C GLY A 76 -9.84 -7.69 -4.16
N VAL A 77 -9.17 -8.61 -3.46
CA VAL A 77 -9.38 -8.92 -2.04
C VAL A 77 -8.34 -8.20 -1.19
N TRP A 78 -8.81 -7.39 -0.24
CA TRP A 78 -7.96 -6.61 0.67
C TRP A 78 -8.44 -6.77 2.11
N GLY A 79 -7.52 -7.01 3.05
CA GLY A 79 -7.83 -7.10 4.48
C GLY A 79 -8.90 -8.14 4.86
N GLY A 80 -9.09 -9.19 4.04
CA GLY A 80 -10.12 -10.21 4.23
C GLY A 80 -11.49 -9.87 3.61
N LEU A 81 -11.60 -8.71 2.96
CA LEU A 81 -12.83 -8.20 2.38
C LEU A 81 -12.74 -8.18 0.85
N SER A 82 -13.81 -8.63 0.20
CA SER A 82 -13.99 -8.42 -1.25
C SER A 82 -14.48 -7.01 -1.56
N GLU A 83 -14.36 -6.61 -2.83
CA GLU A 83 -14.94 -5.36 -3.35
C GLU A 83 -16.40 -5.15 -2.88
N LYS A 84 -17.26 -6.16 -3.02
CA LYS A 84 -18.68 -6.07 -2.62
C LYS A 84 -18.85 -5.80 -1.12
N GLU A 85 -18.01 -6.38 -0.28
CA GLU A 85 -18.07 -6.17 1.17
C GLU A 85 -17.53 -4.81 1.57
N ARG A 86 -16.43 -4.34 0.92
CA ARG A 86 -15.93 -2.97 1.13
C ARG A 86 -16.98 -1.93 0.73
N LEU A 87 -17.71 -2.17 -0.37
CA LEU A 87 -18.83 -1.33 -0.79
C LEU A 87 -19.95 -1.33 0.27
N SER A 88 -20.31 -2.51 0.81
CA SER A 88 -21.33 -2.61 1.87
C SER A 88 -20.90 -1.89 3.15
N LEU A 89 -19.64 -2.03 3.58
CA LEU A 89 -19.12 -1.35 4.77
C LEU A 89 -19.16 0.18 4.62
N ARG A 90 -18.81 0.70 3.45
CA ARG A 90 -18.93 2.14 3.16
C ARG A 90 -20.37 2.64 3.21
N GLN A 91 -21.33 1.82 2.81
CA GLN A 91 -22.75 2.16 2.91
C GLN A 91 -23.24 2.15 4.36
N THR A 92 -22.77 1.21 5.18
CA THR A 92 -23.10 1.16 6.61
C THR A 92 -22.46 2.33 7.39
N GLN A 93 -21.22 2.74 7.08
CA GLN A 93 -20.59 3.89 7.75
C GLN A 93 -21.23 5.24 7.43
N ARG A 94 -22.07 5.32 6.39
CA ARG A 94 -22.79 6.55 6.01
C ARG A 94 -24.19 6.67 6.63
N GLN A 95 -24.63 5.68 7.41
CA GLN A 95 -25.91 5.66 8.14
C GLN A 95 -25.66 5.83 9.64
#